data_AF-A0A1R2AR60-F1
#
_entry.id   AF-A0A1R2AR60-F1
#
_cell.length_a   1.000
_cell.length_b   1.000
_cell.length_c   1.000
_cell.angle_alpha   90.00
_cell.angle_beta   90.00
_cell.angle_gamma   90.00
#
_symmetry.space_group_name_H-M   'P 1'
#
loop_
_entity.id
_entity.type
_entity.pdbx_description
1 polymer ?
#
loop_
_entity_poly.entity_id
_entity_poly.type
_entity_poly.pdbx_seq_one_letter_code
_entity_poly.pdbx_strand_id
1 'polypeptide(L)'
;MNSLAENTKDAREARILKDVQILGQCERFKAEFGEVIRFKINDEVYDLYIEGEYPIKPPRLFQVLPQNNFFGSDLVEALLGSSWSEMNSISDLIKNLPTSFLGKYHLGSTFPLYLFNQFPIFTCIALNPTNFKETGVSKLVISSTYLFHIQDFKGKAGHLVSFGTLKGIKYIKTSRDNKKISINWRGPVDLIQVFKSNNAIEIAEVILTNLQKKGIKTKRLKLNQQLIKEEDVSPQWALRIKINEIESEIIETELELERELSKNKINALIQLYQKAIEYYSALGDDKFDSYLGKIRGLMGNPDVLKALTEENQVVVKEESNIAKEIEEQEIWPVNINN
;
A
#
# COMPACT_ATOMS: atom_id res chain seq x y z
N MET A 1 43.72 -12.73 31.12
CA MET A 1 42.52 -12.33 30.35
C MET A 1 41.24 -13.00 30.84
N ASN A 2 41.27 -14.23 31.40
CA ASN A 2 40.07 -14.89 31.95
C ASN A 2 39.49 -14.22 33.21
N SER A 3 40.31 -13.64 34.09
CA SER A 3 39.81 -13.04 35.35
C SER A 3 39.04 -11.72 35.16
N LEU A 4 39.27 -10.98 34.08
CA LEU A 4 38.52 -9.75 33.78
C LEU A 4 37.12 -10.06 33.23
N ALA A 5 36.98 -11.15 32.47
CA ALA A 5 35.72 -11.62 31.92
C ALA A 5 34.83 -12.28 32.99
N GLU A 6 35.42 -12.96 33.97
CA GLU A 6 34.68 -13.51 35.13
C GLU A 6 34.18 -12.38 36.05
N ASN A 7 35.02 -11.40 36.37
CA ASN A 7 34.61 -10.25 37.21
C ASN A 7 33.48 -9.41 36.59
N THR A 8 33.42 -9.30 35.26
CA THR A 8 32.37 -8.54 34.57
C THR A 8 31.04 -9.31 34.50
N LYS A 9 31.09 -10.64 34.40
CA LYS A 9 29.91 -11.50 34.41
C LYS A 9 29.24 -11.53 35.79
N ASP A 10 30.04 -11.62 36.86
CA ASP A 10 29.52 -11.63 38.24
C ASP A 10 28.94 -10.26 38.64
N ALA A 11 29.57 -9.17 38.20
CA ALA A 11 29.03 -7.82 38.41
C ALA A 11 27.71 -7.58 37.66
N ARG A 12 27.57 -8.08 36.42
CA ARG A 12 26.32 -8.05 35.65
C ARG A 12 25.21 -8.79 36.39
N GLU A 13 25.47 -10.03 36.80
CA GLU A 13 24.48 -10.87 37.48
C GLU A 13 24.03 -10.25 38.82
N ALA A 14 24.98 -9.71 39.60
CA ALA A 14 24.66 -9.00 40.84
C ALA A 14 23.78 -7.76 40.60
N ARG A 15 24.01 -7.02 39.51
CA ARG A 15 23.19 -5.86 39.13
C ARG A 15 21.77 -6.27 38.72
N ILE A 16 21.64 -7.31 37.90
CA ILE A 16 20.34 -7.85 37.49
C ILE A 16 19.56 -8.36 38.71
N LEU A 17 20.20 -9.13 39.61
CA LEU A 17 19.56 -9.62 40.83
C LEU A 17 19.03 -8.48 41.71
N LYS A 18 19.82 -7.41 41.89
CA LYS A 18 19.40 -6.23 42.65
C LYS A 18 18.19 -5.54 42.03
N ASP A 19 18.20 -5.39 40.70
CA ASP A 19 17.15 -4.72 39.94
C ASP A 19 15.84 -5.54 39.93
N VAL A 20 15.95 -6.87 39.85
CA VAL A 20 14.81 -7.79 39.75
C VAL A 20 14.12 -8.01 41.09
N GLN A 21 14.81 -7.84 42.22
CA GLN A 21 14.17 -7.89 43.55
C GLN A 21 13.00 -6.90 43.68
N ILE A 22 13.03 -5.80 42.93
CA ILE A 22 11.99 -4.76 42.93
C ILE A 22 10.70 -5.23 42.23
N LEU A 23 10.79 -6.25 41.36
CA LEU A 23 9.66 -6.77 40.58
C LEU A 23 8.74 -7.73 41.36
N GLY A 24 9.12 -8.13 42.58
CA GLY A 24 8.33 -9.08 43.36
C GLY A 24 8.31 -10.48 42.73
N GLN A 25 7.12 -11.01 42.43
CA GLN A 25 6.98 -12.31 41.78
C GLN A 25 7.29 -12.21 40.28
N CYS A 26 8.42 -12.81 39.87
CA CYS A 26 8.85 -12.89 38.49
C CYS A 26 9.34 -14.28 38.11
N GLU A 27 9.22 -14.62 36.83
CA GLU A 27 9.75 -15.84 36.22
C GLU A 27 10.95 -15.49 35.33
N ARG A 28 12.03 -16.29 35.39
CA ARG A 28 13.23 -16.09 34.56
C ARG A 28 13.34 -17.21 33.53
N PHE A 29 13.54 -16.83 32.27
CA PHE A 29 13.76 -17.75 31.15
C PHE A 29 15.12 -17.48 30.52
N LYS A 30 15.84 -18.55 30.16
CA LYS A 30 17.04 -18.44 29.34
C LYS A 30 16.65 -18.27 27.87
N ALA A 31 17.26 -17.30 27.19
CA ALA A 31 17.10 -17.06 25.77
C ALA A 31 18.45 -17.21 25.04
N GLU A 32 18.42 -17.28 23.72
CA GLU A 32 19.61 -17.56 22.90
C GLU A 32 20.71 -16.50 23.04
N PHE A 33 20.34 -15.23 23.28
CA PHE A 33 21.29 -14.12 23.40
C PHE A 33 21.18 -13.35 24.73
N GLY A 34 20.56 -13.95 25.75
CA GLY A 34 20.33 -13.29 27.03
C GLY A 34 19.32 -14.03 27.92
N GLU A 35 18.56 -13.25 28.67
CA GLU A 35 17.52 -13.75 29.57
C GLU A 35 16.24 -12.93 29.45
N VAL A 36 15.10 -13.58 29.65
CA VAL A 36 13.79 -12.93 29.73
C VAL A 36 13.31 -13.00 31.16
N ILE A 37 12.88 -11.89 31.71
CA ILE A 37 12.29 -11.79 33.05
C ILE A 37 10.84 -11.39 32.87
N ARG A 38 9.93 -12.30 33.19
CA ARG A 38 8.49 -12.07 33.14
C ARG A 38 7.98 -11.65 34.50
N PHE A 39 7.23 -10.58 34.56
CA PHE A 39 6.66 -10.07 35.82
C PHE A 39 5.27 -9.51 35.59
N LYS A 40 4.53 -9.27 36.68
CA LYS A 40 3.15 -8.82 36.65
C LYS A 40 2.98 -7.52 37.43
N ILE A 41 2.37 -6.51 36.82
CA ILE A 41 2.04 -5.22 37.45
C ILE A 41 0.58 -4.89 37.11
N ASN A 42 -0.25 -4.60 38.11
CA ASN A 42 -1.65 -4.18 37.93
C ASN A 42 -2.47 -5.08 36.99
N ASP A 43 -2.35 -6.39 37.15
CA ASP A 43 -2.97 -7.41 36.30
C ASP A 43 -2.44 -7.55 34.87
N GLU A 44 -1.48 -6.74 34.47
CA GLU A 44 -0.79 -6.83 33.19
C GLU A 44 0.54 -7.59 33.34
N VAL A 45 0.88 -8.40 32.33
CA VAL A 45 2.12 -9.18 32.31
C VAL A 45 3.12 -8.46 31.40
N TYR A 46 4.40 -8.48 31.78
CA TYR A 46 5.49 -7.84 31.05
C TYR A 46 6.67 -8.78 30.90
N ASP A 47 7.35 -8.71 29.76
CA ASP A 47 8.60 -9.42 29.48
C ASP A 47 9.75 -8.41 29.34
N LEU A 48 10.74 -8.50 30.21
CA LEU A 48 11.99 -7.74 30.13
C LEU A 48 13.09 -8.64 29.58
N TYR A 49 13.56 -8.32 28.37
CA TYR A 49 14.65 -9.02 27.73
C TYR A 49 15.99 -8.33 28.00
N ILE A 50 16.90 -9.04 28.65
CA ILE A 50 18.22 -8.53 29.03
C ILE A 50 19.28 -9.27 28.20
N GLU A 51 19.90 -8.56 27.27
CA GLU A 51 21.00 -9.08 26.47
C GLU A 51 22.30 -9.21 27.29
N GLY A 52 23.30 -9.92 26.73
CA GLY A 52 24.60 -10.10 27.38
C GLY A 52 25.37 -8.81 27.65
N GLU A 53 25.08 -7.73 26.92
CA GLU A 53 25.76 -6.43 27.02
C GLU A 53 25.08 -5.45 27.99
N TYR A 54 24.07 -5.85 28.75
CA TYR A 54 23.51 -5.00 29.81
C TYR A 54 24.56 -4.73 30.89
N PRO A 55 24.74 -3.48 31.39
CA PRO A 55 23.90 -2.28 31.18
C PRO A 55 24.35 -1.35 30.03
N ILE A 56 25.38 -1.72 29.28
CA ILE A 56 25.92 -0.92 28.15
C ILE A 56 24.84 -0.76 27.07
N LYS A 57 24.12 -1.84 26.77
CA LYS A 57 22.90 -1.78 25.95
C LYS A 57 21.65 -1.78 26.83
N PRO A 58 20.60 -1.01 26.45
CA PRO A 58 19.33 -1.05 27.15
C PRO A 58 18.75 -2.47 27.12
N PRO A 59 18.06 -2.89 28.21
CA PRO A 59 17.18 -4.04 28.12
C PRO A 59 16.00 -3.67 27.20
N ARG A 60 15.25 -4.66 26.73
CA ARG A 60 14.02 -4.42 25.95
C ARG A 60 12.82 -4.79 26.79
N LEU A 61 11.84 -3.90 26.90
CA LEU A 61 10.67 -4.14 27.74
C LEU A 61 9.40 -4.25 26.90
N PHE A 62 8.68 -5.37 27.04
CA PHE A 62 7.47 -5.68 26.28
C PHE A 62 6.28 -5.92 27.22
N GLN A 63 5.09 -5.51 26.82
CA GLN A 63 3.85 -5.91 27.47
C GLN A 63 3.28 -7.19 26.83
N VAL A 64 2.87 -8.14 27.66
CA VAL A 64 2.28 -9.44 27.30
C VAL A 64 0.75 -9.35 27.51
N LEU A 65 -0.01 -9.33 26.41
CA LEU A 65 -1.47 -9.20 26.47
C LEU A 65 -2.18 -10.57 26.57
N PRO A 66 -3.30 -10.70 27.34
CA PRO A 66 -3.98 -11.97 27.63
C PRO A 66 -4.61 -12.69 26.43
N GLN A 67 -4.66 -12.07 25.24
CA GLN A 67 -5.34 -12.61 24.06
C GLN A 67 -4.51 -12.38 22.78
N ASN A 68 -3.48 -13.20 22.50
CA ASN A 68 -2.80 -13.35 21.18
C ASN A 68 -2.54 -12.09 20.32
N ASN A 69 -2.67 -10.91 20.88
CA ASN A 69 -2.48 -9.60 20.28
C ASN A 69 -1.13 -9.15 20.78
N PHE A 70 -0.09 -9.81 20.28
CA PHE A 70 1.28 -9.42 20.55
C PHE A 70 1.56 -8.08 19.84
N PHE A 71 1.48 -7.00 20.61
CA PHE A 71 1.93 -5.68 20.20
C PHE A 71 2.89 -5.16 21.28
N GLY A 72 4.14 -5.63 21.24
CA GLY A 72 5.20 -5.20 22.14
C GLY A 72 6.14 -4.22 21.44
N SER A 73 5.99 -2.93 21.73
CA SER A 73 7.08 -1.96 21.58
C SER A 73 8.17 -2.24 22.58
N ASP A 74 9.42 -1.83 22.30
CA ASP A 74 10.40 -1.65 23.36
C ASP A 74 10.06 -0.35 24.10
N LEU A 75 9.57 -0.48 25.33
CA LEU A 75 9.07 0.65 26.09
C LEU A 75 10.20 1.53 26.66
N VAL A 76 11.47 1.12 26.58
CA VAL A 76 12.55 1.80 27.30
C VAL A 76 12.68 3.30 26.99
N GLU A 77 12.75 3.69 25.71
CA GLU A 77 12.86 5.11 25.35
C GLU A 77 11.60 5.91 25.69
N ALA A 78 10.43 5.30 25.52
CA ALA A 78 9.15 5.92 25.83
C ALA A 78 8.96 6.15 27.35
N LEU A 79 9.51 5.25 28.17
CA LEU A 79 9.43 5.32 29.63
C LEU A 79 10.46 6.27 30.23
N LEU A 80 11.65 6.34 29.65
CA LEU A 80 12.72 7.22 30.16
C LEU A 80 12.56 8.67 29.70
N GLY A 81 11.94 8.91 28.54
CA GLY A 81 11.88 10.24 27.93
C GLY A 81 13.24 10.77 27.47
N SER A 82 14.29 9.94 27.57
CA SER A 82 15.67 10.22 27.17
C SER A 82 16.33 8.97 26.59
N SER A 83 17.49 9.13 25.94
CA SER A 83 18.32 7.99 25.52
C SER A 83 18.82 7.21 26.74
N TRP A 84 18.95 5.89 26.59
CA TRP A 84 19.54 5.02 27.61
C TRP A 84 21.00 5.39 27.91
N SER A 85 21.38 5.27 29.17
CA SER A 85 22.75 5.35 29.66
C SER A 85 23.02 4.22 30.64
N GLU A 86 24.30 3.87 30.84
CA GLU A 86 24.71 2.84 31.82
C GLU A 86 24.34 3.18 33.27
N MET A 87 23.95 4.44 33.53
CA MET A 87 23.47 4.91 34.84
C MET A 87 21.99 4.59 35.07
N ASN A 88 21.23 4.30 34.00
CA ASN A 88 19.84 3.88 34.13
C ASN A 88 19.75 2.45 34.69
N SER A 89 18.70 2.20 35.45
CA SER A 89 18.40 0.89 36.03
C SER A 89 17.04 0.38 35.55
N ILE A 90 16.81 -0.92 35.69
CA ILE A 90 15.49 -1.51 35.43
C ILE A 90 14.44 -0.93 36.38
N SER A 91 14.84 -0.54 37.60
CA SER A 91 13.96 0.16 38.56
C SER A 91 13.37 1.44 37.95
N ASP A 92 14.18 2.20 37.22
CA ASP A 92 13.75 3.46 36.59
C ASP A 92 12.72 3.22 35.47
N LEU A 93 12.83 2.07 34.78
CA LEU A 93 11.85 1.66 33.77
C LEU A 93 10.52 1.29 34.41
N ILE A 94 10.57 0.48 35.47
CA ILE A 94 9.37 -0.05 36.14
C ILE A 94 8.55 1.07 36.76
N LYS A 95 9.21 2.05 37.40
CA LYS A 95 8.52 3.20 38.03
C LYS A 95 7.73 4.04 37.03
N ASN A 96 8.17 4.08 35.78
CA ASN A 96 7.57 4.90 34.74
C ASN A 96 6.55 4.14 33.88
N LEU A 97 6.31 2.84 34.13
CA LEU A 97 5.35 2.04 33.38
C LEU A 97 3.94 2.64 33.51
N PRO A 98 3.32 3.09 32.40
CA PRO A 98 1.95 3.55 32.47
C PRO A 98 1.01 2.37 32.66
N THR A 99 -0.16 2.64 33.24
CA THR A 99 -1.20 1.65 33.54
C THR A 99 -1.92 1.07 32.32
N SER A 100 -1.53 1.48 31.10
CA SER A 100 -2.03 0.90 29.84
C SER A 100 -1.15 1.35 28.66
N PHE A 101 -0.54 0.41 27.93
CA PHE A 101 0.15 0.68 26.66
C PHE A 101 -0.58 0.00 25.48
N LEU A 102 -0.71 0.72 24.36
CA LEU A 102 -1.04 0.16 23.05
C LEU A 102 0.25 0.19 22.21
N GLY A 103 0.95 -0.95 22.10
CA GLY A 103 2.28 -1.02 21.50
C GLY A 103 2.34 -0.74 20.00
N LYS A 104 3.47 -0.20 19.54
CA LYS A 104 3.84 0.00 18.12
C LYS A 104 5.09 -0.81 17.79
N TYR A 105 5.19 -1.29 16.55
CA TYR A 105 6.36 -2.03 16.07
C TYR A 105 7.56 -1.11 15.82
N HIS A 106 8.77 -1.57 16.12
CA HIS A 106 10.01 -0.82 15.89
C HIS A 106 10.74 -1.33 14.65
N LEU A 107 11.06 -0.39 13.75
CA LEU A 107 11.84 -0.67 12.55
C LEU A 107 13.28 -1.02 12.94
N GLY A 108 13.86 -2.01 12.25
CA GLY A 108 15.22 -2.52 12.47
C GLY A 108 15.32 -3.59 13.56
N SER A 109 14.36 -3.68 14.48
CA SER A 109 14.38 -4.67 15.55
C SER A 109 14.21 -6.09 15.02
N THR A 110 14.94 -7.03 15.62
CA THR A 110 14.84 -8.47 15.33
C THR A 110 13.70 -9.10 16.13
N PHE A 111 12.84 -9.83 15.45
CA PHE A 111 11.73 -10.57 16.05
C PHE A 111 11.84 -12.07 15.70
N PRO A 112 11.57 -12.98 16.66
CA PRO A 112 11.35 -14.38 16.36
C PRO A 112 10.16 -14.56 15.41
N LEU A 113 10.33 -15.37 14.36
CA LEU A 113 9.29 -15.53 13.32
C LEU A 113 8.04 -16.26 13.84
N TYR A 114 8.18 -17.07 14.89
CA TYR A 114 7.06 -17.80 15.49
C TYR A 114 5.98 -16.87 16.05
N LEU A 115 6.34 -15.62 16.41
CA LEU A 115 5.39 -14.60 16.87
C LEU A 115 4.33 -14.24 15.81
N PHE A 116 4.63 -14.55 14.54
CA PHE A 116 3.77 -14.23 13.41
C PHE A 116 3.01 -15.45 12.87
N ASN A 117 3.23 -16.66 13.42
CA ASN A 117 2.66 -17.91 12.88
C ASN A 117 1.13 -17.95 12.84
N GLN A 118 0.48 -17.10 13.63
CA GLN A 118 -0.97 -16.93 13.66
C GLN A 118 -1.52 -16.10 12.48
N PHE A 119 -0.64 -15.50 11.67
CA PHE A 119 -0.99 -14.69 10.51
C PHE A 119 -0.52 -15.38 9.22
N PRO A 120 -1.17 -15.12 8.07
CA PRO A 120 -0.60 -15.44 6.77
C PRO A 120 0.82 -14.87 6.61
N ILE A 121 1.78 -15.75 6.34
CA ILE A 121 3.20 -15.42 6.10
C ILE A 121 3.56 -15.86 4.68
N PHE A 122 4.12 -14.94 3.90
CA PHE A 122 4.55 -15.20 2.53
C PHE A 122 6.03 -14.92 2.36
N THR A 123 6.78 -15.90 1.86
CA THR A 123 8.17 -15.71 1.48
C THR A 123 8.26 -14.91 0.17
N CYS A 124 9.11 -13.90 0.15
CA CYS A 124 9.32 -13.01 -0.98
C CYS A 124 10.75 -12.47 -1.01
N ILE A 125 11.10 -11.80 -2.10
CA ILE A 125 12.34 -11.03 -2.24
C ILE A 125 11.95 -9.57 -2.38
N ALA A 126 12.42 -8.73 -1.47
CA ALA A 126 12.18 -7.30 -1.56
C ALA A 126 13.04 -6.70 -2.69
N LEU A 127 12.42 -5.88 -3.55
CA LEU A 127 13.09 -5.19 -4.65
C LEU A 127 13.20 -3.71 -4.33
N ASN A 128 14.34 -3.11 -4.67
CA ASN A 128 14.47 -1.66 -4.63
C ASN A 128 13.55 -1.03 -5.70
N PRO A 129 12.69 -0.06 -5.34
CA PRO A 129 11.70 0.48 -6.28
C PRO A 129 12.29 1.30 -7.43
N THR A 130 13.54 1.79 -7.32
CA THR A 130 14.15 2.63 -8.37
C THR A 130 14.93 1.82 -9.41
N ASN A 131 15.56 0.72 -8.99
CA ASN A 131 16.43 -0.08 -9.88
C ASN A 131 16.06 -1.57 -9.94
N PHE A 132 15.02 -1.99 -9.22
CA PHE A 132 14.51 -3.36 -9.13
C PHE A 132 15.56 -4.42 -8.73
N LYS A 133 16.68 -4.01 -8.13
CA LYS A 133 17.67 -4.95 -7.58
C LYS A 133 17.11 -5.64 -6.35
N GLU A 134 17.41 -6.93 -6.23
CA GLU A 134 17.04 -7.75 -5.09
C GLU A 134 17.81 -7.29 -3.84
N THR A 135 17.08 -7.05 -2.75
CA THR A 135 17.64 -6.54 -1.48
C THR A 135 17.77 -7.62 -0.41
N GLY A 136 17.14 -8.78 -0.63
CA GLY A 136 17.26 -9.96 0.23
C GLY A 136 15.96 -10.74 0.37
N VAL A 137 16.08 -11.95 0.92
CA VAL A 137 14.94 -12.79 1.28
C VAL A 137 14.19 -12.16 2.44
N SER A 138 12.89 -12.04 2.28
CA SER A 138 11.99 -11.38 3.21
C SER A 138 10.70 -12.17 3.35
N LYS A 139 9.93 -11.83 4.38
CA LYS A 139 8.61 -12.38 4.66
C LYS A 139 7.62 -11.23 4.77
N LEU A 140 6.51 -11.35 4.04
CA LEU A 140 5.34 -10.50 4.23
C LEU A 140 4.40 -11.18 5.20
N VAL A 141 4.14 -10.55 6.33
CA VAL A 141 3.15 -11.02 7.31
C VAL A 141 1.93 -10.12 7.24
N ILE A 142 0.76 -10.70 7.01
CA ILE A 142 -0.47 -9.93 6.83
C ILE A 142 -1.46 -10.25 7.94
N SER A 143 -1.65 -9.30 8.85
CA SER A 143 -2.71 -9.37 9.87
C SER A 143 -4.01 -8.77 9.34
N SER A 144 -5.05 -8.71 10.19
CA SER A 144 -6.31 -8.05 9.82
C SER A 144 -6.16 -6.53 9.63
N THR A 145 -5.18 -5.89 10.28
CA THR A 145 -4.98 -4.43 10.37
C THR A 145 -3.70 -3.94 9.72
N TYR A 146 -2.65 -4.74 9.73
CA TYR A 146 -1.30 -4.37 9.34
C TYR A 146 -0.69 -5.35 8.34
N LEU A 147 0.22 -4.83 7.54
CA LEU A 147 1.17 -5.60 6.75
C LEU A 147 2.57 -5.31 7.29
N PHE A 148 3.30 -6.38 7.61
CA PHE A 148 4.68 -6.34 8.07
C PHE A 148 5.60 -6.87 6.98
N HIS A 149 6.73 -6.21 6.82
CA HIS A 149 7.83 -6.63 5.97
C HIS A 149 9.02 -6.97 6.86
N ILE A 150 9.34 -8.25 6.93
CA ILE A 150 10.37 -8.79 7.80
C ILE A 150 11.48 -9.38 6.94
N GLN A 151 12.70 -8.87 7.04
CA GLN A 151 13.85 -9.44 6.36
C GLN A 151 14.37 -10.63 7.15
N ASP A 152 14.65 -11.75 6.47
CA ASP A 152 15.09 -12.98 7.14
C ASP A 152 16.44 -12.78 7.84
N PHE A 153 16.53 -13.24 9.08
CA PHE A 153 17.74 -13.25 9.89
C PHE A 153 17.91 -14.62 10.55
N LYS A 154 18.82 -15.43 9.99
CA LYS A 154 19.15 -16.78 10.49
C LYS A 154 17.94 -17.76 10.51
N GLY A 155 16.93 -17.57 9.65
CA GLY A 155 15.85 -18.52 9.40
C GLY A 155 14.77 -18.64 10.48
N LYS A 156 15.11 -18.40 11.75
CA LYS A 156 14.18 -18.43 12.90
C LYS A 156 13.77 -17.04 13.39
N ALA A 157 14.49 -16.01 12.99
CA ALA A 157 14.23 -14.63 13.35
C ALA A 157 14.24 -13.75 12.09
N GLY A 158 13.79 -12.51 12.21
CA GLY A 158 13.87 -11.55 11.12
C GLY A 158 13.81 -10.12 11.61
N HIS A 159 14.43 -9.21 10.86
CA HIS A 159 14.40 -7.78 11.14
C HIS A 159 13.13 -7.17 10.57
N LEU A 160 12.38 -6.42 11.36
CA LEU A 160 11.25 -5.66 10.83
C LEU A 160 11.77 -4.47 10.02
N VAL A 161 11.68 -4.54 8.69
CA VAL A 161 12.18 -3.48 7.81
C VAL A 161 11.15 -2.38 7.62
N SER A 162 9.88 -2.76 7.50
CA SER A 162 8.78 -1.81 7.39
C SER A 162 7.47 -2.43 7.85
N PHE A 163 6.52 -1.58 8.25
CA PHE A 163 5.14 -1.99 8.45
C PHE A 163 4.20 -0.84 8.09
N GLY A 164 2.97 -1.18 7.75
CA GLY A 164 1.94 -0.20 7.43
C GLY A 164 0.55 -0.71 7.75
N THR A 165 -0.36 0.20 8.05
CA THR A 165 -1.77 -0.17 8.20
C THR A 165 -2.36 -0.50 6.84
N LEU A 166 -3.18 -1.55 6.74
CA LEU A 166 -3.84 -1.88 5.47
C LEU A 166 -4.69 -0.70 4.98
N LYS A 167 -5.31 0.07 5.89
CA LYS A 167 -6.05 1.30 5.56
C LYS A 167 -5.20 2.34 4.82
N GLY A 168 -3.89 2.33 5.04
CA GLY A 168 -2.93 3.19 4.38
C GLY A 168 -2.63 2.79 2.93
N ILE A 169 -3.12 1.66 2.43
CA ILE A 169 -2.85 1.23 1.05
C ILE A 169 -3.71 2.04 0.07
N LYS A 170 -3.06 2.67 -0.92
CA LYS A 170 -3.69 3.41 -2.02
C LYS A 170 -4.19 2.44 -3.09
N TYR A 171 -3.29 1.58 -3.58
CA TYR A 171 -3.59 0.50 -4.52
C TYR A 171 -2.51 -0.59 -4.45
N ILE A 172 -2.85 -1.78 -4.95
CA ILE A 172 -1.92 -2.91 -5.12
C ILE A 172 -1.94 -3.29 -6.59
N LYS A 173 -0.78 -3.61 -7.15
CA LYS A 173 -0.64 -4.13 -8.52
C LYS A 173 0.14 -5.42 -8.48
N THR A 174 -0.22 -6.36 -9.34
CA THR A 174 0.60 -7.54 -9.64
C THR A 174 1.14 -7.43 -11.06
N SER A 175 2.30 -8.01 -11.32
CA SER A 175 2.85 -8.12 -12.68
C SER A 175 2.05 -9.13 -13.52
N ARG A 176 2.21 -9.06 -14.85
CA ARG A 176 1.55 -10.00 -15.80
C ARG A 176 1.95 -11.46 -15.57
N ASP A 177 3.22 -11.68 -15.19
CA ASP A 177 3.75 -13.01 -14.88
C ASP A 177 3.38 -13.50 -13.47
N ASN A 178 2.61 -12.71 -12.70
CA ASN A 178 2.19 -12.99 -11.33
C ASN A 178 3.35 -13.28 -10.35
N LYS A 179 4.57 -12.83 -10.67
CA LYS A 179 5.76 -13.02 -9.83
C LYS A 179 6.15 -11.78 -9.05
N LYS A 180 5.52 -10.63 -9.30
CA LYS A 180 5.79 -9.38 -8.60
C LYS A 180 4.51 -8.76 -8.07
N ILE A 181 4.59 -8.21 -6.87
CA ILE A 181 3.54 -7.41 -6.24
C ILE A 181 4.13 -6.03 -5.90
N SER A 182 3.37 -4.98 -6.22
CA SER A 182 3.70 -3.60 -5.90
C SER A 182 2.60 -3.01 -5.03
N ILE A 183 2.98 -2.51 -3.86
CA ILE A 183 2.07 -1.90 -2.88
C ILE A 183 2.37 -0.41 -2.84
N ASN A 184 1.38 0.39 -3.20
CA ASN A 184 1.46 1.85 -3.12
C ASN A 184 0.71 2.32 -1.88
N TRP A 185 1.38 3.13 -1.06
CA TRP A 185 0.86 3.65 0.20
C TRP A 185 0.40 5.10 0.06
N ARG A 186 -0.69 5.44 0.75
CA ARG A 186 -1.16 6.81 0.91
C ARG A 186 -0.20 7.55 1.83
N GLY A 187 0.33 8.67 1.35
CA GLY A 187 1.22 9.55 2.10
C GLY A 187 1.43 10.88 1.39
N PRO A 188 2.16 11.83 2.00
CA PRO A 188 2.53 13.10 1.37
C PRO A 188 3.44 12.88 0.14
N VAL A 189 4.16 11.75 0.11
CA VAL A 189 4.91 11.25 -1.03
C VAL A 189 4.40 9.84 -1.34
N ASP A 190 4.17 9.53 -2.62
CA ASP A 190 3.76 8.20 -3.07
C ASP A 190 4.88 7.20 -2.75
N LEU A 191 4.73 6.43 -1.67
CA LEU A 191 5.66 5.39 -1.28
C LEU A 191 5.27 4.08 -1.98
N ILE A 192 6.22 3.47 -2.69
CA ILE A 192 6.03 2.20 -3.39
C ILE A 192 6.98 1.15 -2.83
N GLN A 193 6.43 0.01 -2.44
CA GLN A 193 7.19 -1.18 -2.11
C GLN A 193 6.94 -2.25 -3.17
N VAL A 194 8.00 -2.92 -3.61
CA VAL A 194 7.93 -3.95 -4.64
C VAL A 194 8.54 -5.23 -4.10
N PHE A 195 7.82 -6.33 -4.26
CA PHE A 195 8.26 -7.65 -3.83
C PHE A 195 8.11 -8.64 -4.98
N LYS A 196 9.07 -9.57 -5.08
CA LYS A 196 9.02 -10.73 -5.97
C LYS A 196 8.62 -11.95 -5.15
N SER A 197 7.58 -12.66 -5.56
CA SER A 197 7.09 -13.86 -4.89
C SER A 197 6.32 -14.73 -5.89
N ASN A 198 6.41 -16.05 -5.75
CA ASN A 198 5.57 -16.98 -6.52
C ASN A 198 4.10 -16.90 -6.12
N ASN A 199 3.79 -16.29 -4.96
CA ASN A 199 2.43 -16.18 -4.41
C ASN A 199 1.91 -14.74 -4.50
N ALA A 200 2.32 -13.96 -5.51
CA ALA A 200 1.96 -12.53 -5.60
C ALA A 200 0.45 -12.29 -5.65
N ILE A 201 -0.31 -13.16 -6.33
CA ILE A 201 -1.78 -13.10 -6.37
C ILE A 201 -2.36 -13.35 -4.98
N GLU A 202 -1.97 -14.44 -4.33
CA GLU A 202 -2.48 -14.84 -3.02
C GLU A 202 -2.22 -13.75 -1.96
N ILE A 203 -1.02 -13.16 -1.96
CA ILE A 203 -0.68 -12.01 -1.11
C ILE A 203 -1.67 -10.87 -1.32
N ALA A 204 -1.93 -10.51 -2.59
CA ALA A 204 -2.87 -9.44 -2.91
C ALA A 204 -4.29 -9.78 -2.41
N GLU A 205 -4.78 -11.00 -2.67
CA GLU A 205 -6.11 -11.46 -2.26
C GLU A 205 -6.31 -11.43 -0.74
N VAL A 206 -5.31 -11.86 0.04
CA VAL A 206 -5.37 -11.79 1.51
C VAL A 206 -5.50 -10.35 2.00
N ILE A 207 -4.70 -9.43 1.43
CA ILE A 207 -4.79 -8.00 1.77
C ILE A 207 -6.17 -7.45 1.42
N LEU A 208 -6.71 -7.80 0.24
CA LEU A 208 -8.02 -7.32 -0.21
C LEU A 208 -9.16 -7.82 0.66
N THR A 209 -9.13 -9.11 0.99
CA THR A 209 -10.11 -9.73 1.87
C THR A 209 -10.15 -9.00 3.22
N ASN A 210 -8.98 -8.68 3.78
CA ASN A 210 -8.88 -7.95 5.05
C ASN A 210 -9.36 -6.48 4.94
N LEU A 211 -9.16 -5.82 3.79
CA LEU A 211 -9.67 -4.47 3.53
C LEU A 211 -11.20 -4.44 3.38
N GLN A 212 -11.76 -5.41 2.65
CA GLN A 212 -13.19 -5.56 2.44
C GLN A 212 -13.93 -5.84 3.74
N LYS A 213 -13.40 -6.75 4.58
CA LYS A 213 -13.93 -7.03 5.94
C LYS A 213 -14.03 -5.78 6.83
N LYS A 214 -13.27 -4.72 6.52
CA LYS A 214 -13.27 -3.44 7.26
C LYS A 214 -14.10 -2.33 6.62
N GLY A 215 -14.90 -2.67 5.61
CA GLY A 215 -15.76 -1.71 4.91
C GLY A 215 -15.00 -0.69 4.06
N ILE A 216 -13.71 -0.92 3.80
CA ILE A 216 -12.89 0.01 3.01
C ILE A 216 -13.11 -0.30 1.53
N LYS A 217 -13.92 0.53 0.87
CA LYS A 217 -14.09 0.50 -0.58
C LYS A 217 -12.82 1.00 -1.25
N THR A 218 -11.88 0.10 -1.56
CA THR A 218 -10.75 0.41 -2.44
C THR A 218 -11.26 0.63 -3.85
N LYS A 219 -11.32 1.90 -4.30
CA LYS A 219 -11.61 2.28 -5.70
C LYS A 219 -10.60 1.57 -6.61
N ARG A 220 -11.05 0.51 -7.29
CA ARG A 220 -10.35 -0.27 -8.32
C ARG A 220 -8.98 -0.82 -7.90
N LEU A 221 -9.01 -1.99 -7.27
CA LEU A 221 -8.06 -3.01 -7.68
C LEU A 221 -8.54 -3.57 -9.00
N LYS A 222 -7.88 -3.15 -10.09
CA LYS A 222 -7.59 -4.12 -11.12
C LYS A 222 -6.53 -5.04 -10.50
N LEU A 223 -6.94 -6.01 -9.68
CA LEU A 223 -6.21 -7.28 -9.69
C LEU A 223 -6.20 -7.63 -11.19
N ASN A 224 -5.10 -8.10 -11.74
CA ASN A 224 -5.17 -8.78 -13.03
C ASN A 224 -5.95 -10.10 -12.88
N GLN A 225 -7.17 -10.07 -12.32
CA GLN A 225 -8.25 -11.00 -12.63
C GLN A 225 -8.73 -10.68 -14.05
N GLN A 226 -7.81 -10.84 -14.98
CA GLN A 226 -8.09 -11.51 -16.24
C GLN A 226 -7.04 -12.61 -16.33
N LEU A 227 -7.10 -13.55 -15.37
CA LEU A 227 -7.11 -14.94 -15.78
C LEU A 227 -8.38 -15.11 -16.63
N ILE A 228 -8.29 -14.68 -17.89
CA ILE A 228 -8.97 -15.44 -18.93
C ILE A 228 -8.33 -16.82 -18.77
N LYS A 229 -9.13 -17.80 -18.36
CA LYS A 229 -8.65 -19.18 -18.34
C LYS A 229 -8.07 -19.46 -19.73
N GLU A 230 -6.90 -20.09 -19.80
CA GLU A 230 -6.31 -20.48 -21.09
C GLU A 230 -7.25 -21.39 -21.90
N GLU A 231 -8.26 -21.98 -21.25
CA GLU A 231 -9.36 -22.74 -21.86
C GLU A 231 -10.43 -21.85 -22.55
N ASP A 232 -10.54 -20.57 -22.19
CA ASP A 232 -11.47 -19.58 -22.78
C ASP A 232 -10.77 -18.62 -23.78
N VAL A 233 -9.44 -18.67 -23.92
CA VAL A 233 -8.72 -18.06 -25.05
C VAL A 233 -8.60 -19.09 -26.16
N SER A 234 -9.75 -19.44 -26.74
CA SER A 234 -9.75 -20.04 -28.08
C SER A 234 -8.93 -19.12 -29.01
N PRO A 235 -8.01 -19.66 -29.83
CA PRO A 235 -7.34 -18.92 -30.91
C PRO A 235 -8.29 -18.14 -31.82
N GLN A 236 -9.60 -18.41 -31.73
CA GLN A 236 -10.68 -17.72 -32.43
C GLN A 236 -11.02 -16.32 -31.90
N TRP A 237 -10.63 -15.92 -30.67
CA TRP A 237 -10.90 -14.55 -30.17
C TRP A 237 -9.88 -13.52 -30.69
N ALA A 238 -8.61 -13.91 -30.82
CA ALA A 238 -7.58 -13.13 -31.50
C ALA A 238 -7.87 -12.95 -33.01
N LEU A 239 -8.69 -13.83 -33.59
CA LEU A 239 -9.20 -13.72 -34.97
C LEU A 239 -10.42 -12.79 -35.10
N ARG A 240 -11.01 -12.28 -34.00
CA ARG A 240 -12.27 -11.51 -34.03
C ARG A 240 -12.14 -10.00 -33.81
N ILE A 241 -11.02 -9.49 -33.30
CA ILE A 241 -10.69 -8.07 -33.46
C ILE A 241 -9.90 -7.96 -34.74
N LYS A 242 -10.56 -7.53 -35.81
CA LYS A 242 -9.91 -7.24 -37.07
C LYS A 242 -9.13 -5.95 -36.93
N ILE A 243 -8.03 -5.99 -36.17
CA ILE A 243 -7.18 -4.82 -35.92
C ILE A 243 -6.73 -4.19 -37.24
N ASN A 244 -6.52 -5.00 -38.28
CA ASN A 244 -6.20 -4.51 -39.61
C ASN A 244 -7.32 -3.65 -40.20
N GLU A 245 -8.60 -3.98 -39.97
CA GLU A 245 -9.73 -3.13 -40.39
C GLU A 245 -9.79 -1.85 -39.56
N ILE A 246 -9.50 -1.92 -38.26
CA ILE A 246 -9.42 -0.72 -37.40
C ILE A 246 -8.25 0.19 -37.83
N GLU A 247 -7.08 -0.37 -38.15
CA GLU A 247 -5.93 0.40 -38.66
C GLU A 247 -6.26 1.03 -40.03
N SER A 248 -6.94 0.30 -40.91
CA SER A 248 -7.42 0.84 -42.19
C SER A 248 -8.46 1.96 -42.00
N GLU A 249 -9.46 1.76 -41.14
CA GLU A 249 -10.49 2.77 -40.83
C GLU A 249 -9.88 4.01 -40.17
N ILE A 250 -8.84 3.85 -39.35
CA ILE A 250 -8.09 4.98 -38.78
C ILE A 250 -7.45 5.80 -39.89
N ILE A 251 -6.75 5.15 -40.84
CA ILE A 251 -6.07 5.84 -41.94
C ILE A 251 -7.10 6.56 -42.83
N GLU A 252 -8.20 5.91 -43.16
CA GLU A 252 -9.27 6.51 -43.96
C GLU A 252 -9.90 7.71 -43.24
N THR A 253 -10.21 7.59 -41.95
CA THR A 253 -10.80 8.67 -41.16
C THR A 253 -9.82 9.83 -40.95
N GLU A 254 -8.51 9.54 -40.79
CA GLU A 254 -7.45 10.57 -40.75
C GLU A 254 -7.41 11.36 -42.06
N LEU A 255 -7.44 10.68 -43.22
CA LEU A 255 -7.45 11.31 -44.55
C LEU A 255 -8.75 12.10 -44.82
N GLU A 256 -9.88 11.60 -44.35
CA GLU A 256 -11.16 12.32 -44.48
C GLU A 256 -11.22 13.56 -43.60
N LEU A 257 -10.62 13.53 -42.40
CA LEU A 257 -10.55 14.68 -41.50
C LEU A 257 -9.64 15.79 -42.03
N GLU A 258 -8.59 15.44 -42.78
CA GLU A 258 -7.78 16.44 -43.51
C GLU A 258 -8.57 17.16 -44.60
N ARG A 259 -9.59 16.49 -45.18
CA ARG A 259 -10.44 17.06 -46.25
C ARG A 259 -11.64 17.83 -45.71
N GLU A 260 -12.29 17.30 -44.68
CA GLU A 260 -13.50 17.85 -44.11
C GLU A 260 -13.54 17.61 -42.60
N LEU A 261 -13.33 18.68 -41.84
CA LEU A 261 -13.33 18.66 -40.40
C LEU A 261 -14.78 18.59 -39.88
N SER A 262 -15.23 17.41 -39.47
CA SER A 262 -16.56 17.18 -38.90
C SER A 262 -16.47 16.58 -37.51
N LYS A 263 -17.30 17.07 -36.57
CA LYS A 263 -17.40 16.56 -35.20
C LYS A 263 -17.69 15.06 -35.14
N ASN A 264 -18.53 14.55 -36.05
CA ASN A 264 -18.83 13.13 -36.12
C ASN A 264 -17.61 12.30 -36.51
N LYS A 265 -16.81 12.79 -37.46
CA LYS A 265 -15.55 12.17 -37.90
C LYS A 265 -14.48 12.24 -36.81
N ILE A 266 -14.39 13.36 -36.08
CA ILE A 266 -13.49 13.51 -34.92
C ILE A 266 -13.85 12.49 -33.83
N ASN A 267 -15.13 12.37 -33.48
CA ASN A 267 -15.59 11.42 -32.48
C ASN A 267 -15.37 9.96 -32.92
N ALA A 268 -15.61 9.65 -34.20
CA ALA A 268 -15.33 8.34 -34.78
C ALA A 268 -13.83 8.01 -34.69
N LEU A 269 -12.95 8.95 -35.04
CA LEU A 269 -11.51 8.76 -34.95
C LEU A 269 -11.03 8.54 -33.51
N ILE A 270 -11.58 9.29 -32.53
CA ILE A 270 -11.28 9.10 -31.11
C ILE A 270 -11.67 7.67 -30.67
N GLN A 271 -12.83 7.17 -31.08
CA GLN A 271 -13.27 5.81 -30.75
C GLN A 271 -12.36 4.75 -31.39
N LEU A 272 -11.94 4.95 -32.64
CA LEU A 272 -11.03 4.04 -33.34
C LEU A 272 -9.66 4.00 -32.66
N TYR A 273 -9.10 5.16 -32.28
CA TYR A 273 -7.85 5.20 -31.51
C TYR A 273 -8.00 4.53 -30.14
N GLN A 274 -9.12 4.69 -29.45
CA GLN A 274 -9.36 4.01 -28.17
C GLN A 274 -9.37 2.48 -28.32
N LYS A 275 -10.01 1.96 -29.37
CA LYS A 275 -10.00 0.52 -29.69
C LYS A 275 -8.60 0.01 -30.03
N ALA A 276 -7.82 0.78 -30.81
CA ALA A 276 -6.44 0.44 -31.12
C ALA A 276 -5.53 0.46 -29.88
N ILE A 277 -5.71 1.45 -28.99
CA ILE A 277 -4.99 1.53 -27.71
C ILE A 277 -5.34 0.33 -26.82
N GLU A 278 -6.61 -0.05 -26.73
CA GLU A 278 -7.04 -1.20 -25.95
C GLU A 278 -6.39 -2.50 -26.47
N TYR A 279 -6.39 -2.69 -27.79
CA TYR A 279 -5.77 -3.84 -28.44
C TYR A 279 -4.25 -3.91 -28.21
N TYR A 280 -3.51 -2.84 -28.52
CA TYR A 280 -2.05 -2.83 -28.39
C TYR A 280 -1.59 -2.79 -26.93
N SER A 281 -2.38 -2.18 -26.03
CA SER A 281 -2.12 -2.23 -24.59
C SER A 281 -2.31 -3.64 -24.02
N ALA A 282 -3.32 -4.39 -24.49
CA ALA A 282 -3.53 -5.79 -24.12
C ALA A 282 -2.36 -6.68 -24.55
N LEU A 283 -1.80 -6.44 -25.74
CA LEU A 283 -0.63 -7.16 -26.24
C LEU A 283 0.71 -6.68 -25.65
N GLY A 284 0.75 -5.48 -25.06
CA GLY A 284 2.00 -4.86 -24.58
C GLY A 284 2.94 -4.42 -25.71
N ASP A 285 2.37 -4.00 -26.84
CA ASP A 285 3.08 -3.52 -28.03
C ASP A 285 3.21 -1.99 -27.97
N ASP A 286 4.43 -1.47 -28.15
CA ASP A 286 4.78 -0.05 -28.12
C ASP A 286 3.94 0.84 -29.07
N LYS A 287 3.26 0.24 -30.05
CA LYS A 287 2.23 0.93 -30.85
C LYS A 287 1.14 1.59 -30.00
N PHE A 288 0.88 1.13 -28.78
CA PHE A 288 -0.10 1.77 -27.89
C PHE A 288 0.30 3.22 -27.57
N ASP A 289 1.59 3.49 -27.36
CA ASP A 289 2.10 4.84 -27.05
C ASP A 289 1.96 5.76 -28.27
N SER A 290 2.12 5.20 -29.48
CA SER A 290 1.91 5.94 -30.74
C SER A 290 0.46 6.42 -30.88
N TYR A 291 -0.53 5.54 -30.69
CA TYR A 291 -1.95 5.92 -30.76
C TYR A 291 -2.38 6.85 -29.63
N LEU A 292 -1.77 6.72 -28.45
CA LEU A 292 -2.01 7.63 -27.33
C LEU A 292 -1.43 9.04 -27.61
N GLY A 293 -0.28 9.09 -28.28
CA GLY A 293 0.28 10.33 -28.84
C GLY A 293 -0.63 10.97 -29.89
N LYS A 294 -1.20 10.16 -30.81
CA LYS A 294 -2.14 10.64 -31.83
C LYS A 294 -3.41 11.25 -31.24
N ILE A 295 -4.02 10.65 -30.21
CA ILE A 295 -5.17 11.25 -29.50
C ILE A 295 -4.77 12.60 -28.88
N ARG A 296 -3.62 12.67 -28.21
CA ARG A 296 -3.14 13.91 -27.58
C ARG A 296 -2.87 15.00 -28.61
N GLY A 297 -2.31 14.63 -29.76
CA GLY A 297 -2.10 15.54 -30.90
C GLY A 297 -3.41 16.06 -31.47
N LEU A 298 -4.39 15.17 -31.66
CA LEU A 298 -5.73 15.52 -32.15
C LEU A 298 -6.43 16.51 -31.20
N MET A 299 -6.40 16.24 -29.89
CA MET A 299 -6.98 17.13 -28.87
C MET A 299 -6.19 18.43 -28.64
N GLY A 300 -4.92 18.47 -29.09
CA GLY A 300 -4.09 19.67 -29.07
C GLY A 300 -4.32 20.59 -30.26
N ASN A 301 -5.07 20.14 -31.28
CA ASN A 301 -5.35 20.94 -32.46
C ASN A 301 -6.48 21.96 -32.19
N PRO A 302 -6.22 23.27 -32.29
CA PRO A 302 -7.22 24.31 -32.02
C PRO A 302 -8.44 24.25 -32.95
N ASP A 303 -8.28 23.81 -34.20
CA ASP A 303 -9.38 23.70 -35.16
C ASP A 303 -10.33 22.53 -34.80
N VAL A 304 -9.78 21.43 -34.28
CA VAL A 304 -10.53 20.28 -33.76
C VAL A 304 -11.33 20.70 -32.51
N LEU A 305 -10.70 21.45 -31.60
CA LEU A 305 -11.38 21.97 -30.40
C LEU A 305 -12.51 22.92 -30.76
N LYS A 306 -12.32 23.75 -31.79
CA LYS A 306 -13.34 24.66 -32.33
C LYS A 306 -14.52 23.88 -32.94
N ALA A 307 -14.26 22.88 -33.77
CA ALA A 307 -15.29 22.01 -34.33
C ALA A 307 -16.06 21.17 -33.28
N LEU A 308 -15.42 20.83 -32.15
CA LEU A 308 -16.09 20.16 -31.02
C LEU A 308 -16.96 21.11 -30.18
N THR A 309 -16.71 22.43 -30.22
CA THR A 309 -17.37 23.43 -29.36
C THR A 309 -18.45 24.26 -30.04
N GLU A 310 -18.42 24.42 -31.37
CA GLU A 310 -19.29 25.36 -32.10
C GLU A 310 -20.79 24.98 -32.20
N GLU A 311 -21.19 23.74 -31.91
CA GLU A 311 -22.63 23.35 -31.97
C GLU A 311 -23.45 23.74 -30.73
N ASN A 312 -22.85 24.20 -29.63
CA ASN A 312 -23.62 24.63 -28.46
C ASN A 312 -24.19 26.05 -28.56
N GLN A 313 -24.04 26.74 -29.70
CA GLN A 313 -24.56 28.11 -29.88
C GLN A 313 -25.77 28.26 -30.81
N VAL A 314 -26.26 27.18 -31.44
CA VAL A 314 -27.42 27.30 -32.36
C VAL A 314 -28.77 27.09 -31.65
N VAL A 315 -28.85 26.33 -30.56
CA VAL A 315 -30.15 26.01 -29.91
C VAL A 315 -30.66 27.12 -28.97
N VAL A 316 -29.79 28.01 -28.45
CA VAL A 316 -30.22 29.06 -27.49
C VAL A 316 -30.70 30.36 -28.17
N LYS A 317 -30.47 30.52 -29.48
CA LYS A 317 -30.90 31.74 -30.20
C LYS A 317 -32.32 31.67 -30.78
N GLU A 318 -32.86 30.48 -31.04
CA GLU A 318 -34.25 30.36 -31.51
C GLU A 318 -35.27 30.44 -30.37
N GLU A 319 -34.99 29.87 -29.19
CA GLU A 319 -35.91 29.96 -28.04
C GLU A 319 -36.00 31.38 -27.44
N SER A 320 -34.94 32.19 -27.56
CA SER A 320 -34.95 33.59 -27.08
C SER A 320 -35.67 34.56 -28.01
N ASN A 321 -35.87 34.20 -29.29
CA ASN A 321 -36.69 34.99 -30.21
C ASN A 321 -38.18 34.64 -30.08
N ILE A 322 -38.54 33.37 -29.84
CA ILE A 322 -39.93 32.96 -29.62
C ILE A 322 -40.47 33.51 -28.29
N ALA A 323 -39.65 33.54 -27.22
CA ALA A 323 -40.06 34.08 -25.93
C ALA A 323 -40.29 35.61 -25.96
N LYS A 324 -39.54 36.36 -26.79
CA LYS A 324 -39.74 37.81 -26.95
C LYS A 324 -40.95 38.15 -27.81
N GLU A 325 -41.32 37.31 -28.76
CA GLU A 325 -42.48 37.53 -29.63
C GLU A 325 -43.82 37.24 -28.93
N ILE A 326 -43.80 36.43 -27.85
CA ILE A 326 -44.99 36.15 -27.01
C ILE A 326 -45.23 37.26 -25.97
N GLU A 327 -44.18 37.90 -25.46
CA GLU A 327 -44.30 38.95 -24.44
C GLU A 327 -44.76 40.31 -25.01
N GLU A 328 -44.59 40.55 -26.32
CA GLU A 328 -45.08 41.75 -27.01
C GLU A 328 -46.55 41.65 -27.50
N GLN A 329 -47.19 40.47 -27.44
CA GLN A 329 -48.58 40.29 -27.89
C GLN A 329 -49.64 40.34 -26.77
N GLU A 330 -49.27 40.38 -25.49
CA GLU A 330 -50.23 40.38 -24.35
C GLU A 330 -50.51 41.75 -23.72
N ILE A 331 -50.24 42.87 -24.41
CA ILE A 331 -50.65 44.20 -23.93
C ILE A 331 -51.66 44.84 -24.89
N TRP A 332 -52.95 44.51 -24.71
CA TRP A 332 -54.06 45.38 -25.10
C TRP A 332 -54.83 45.83 -23.85
N PRO A 333 -55.23 47.11 -23.77
CA PRO A 333 -55.78 47.71 -22.55
C PRO A 333 -57.21 47.25 -22.29
N VAL A 334 -57.49 46.71 -21.10
CA VAL A 334 -58.86 46.60 -20.60
C VAL A 334 -59.32 47.98 -20.16
N ASN A 335 -60.15 48.57 -21.01
CA ASN A 335 -60.95 49.75 -20.75
C ASN A 335 -61.95 49.41 -19.63
N ILE A 336 -61.81 50.02 -18.44
CA ILE A 336 -62.84 49.98 -17.40
C ILE A 336 -63.44 51.38 -17.30
N ASN A 337 -64.70 51.47 -17.75
CA ASN A 337 -65.57 52.62 -17.59
C ASN A 337 -65.68 53.06 -16.13
N ASN A 338 -65.60 54.38 -15.91
CA ASN A 338 -66.59 55.12 -15.12
C ASN A 338 -66.76 56.51 -15.74
#